data_AF-A0A8J7F899-F1
#
_entry.id   AF-A0A8J7F899-F1
#
_cell.length_a   1.000
_cell.length_b   1.000
_cell.length_c   1.000
_cell.angle_alpha   90.00
_cell.angle_beta   90.00
_cell.angle_gamma   90.00
#
_symmetry.space_group_name_H-M   'P 1'
#
loop_
_entity.id
_entity.type
_entity.pdbx_description
1 polymer ?
#
loop_
_entity_poly.entity_id
_entity_poly.type
_entity_poly.pdbx_seq_one_letter_code
_entity_poly.pdbx_strand_id
1 'polypeptide(L)'
;MTTHIFGIRHHGPGSARSLWRALEKLQPDVILIEGPPDAESLLPLVASPQMQPPVALLIYLPDNPKESVYYPFAVFSPEWQAIQFGLSNHIPVRFMDLPLTHRMGMKEEEQSEESKIQNPKSKIAQDPLGLLAEAAGYSDRDRWWENMVETRGDSVNIFTAILEAMTAVRQEMPPLENPIEAQREAYMRKTIRAAQKEGFERIAVVCGAWHAPALSMTSNVKEDTDLLKKLPKTKVQATWIPWTYGRLSYNSGYGAGIESPGWYHHLWEWGMGVRSEELGVKSEELGVRSEELGVRNEE
;
A
#
# COMPACT_ATOMS: atom_id res chain seq x y z
N MET A 1 -18.16 7.36 -14.88
CA MET A 1 -16.83 7.21 -14.30
C MET A 1 -16.98 6.98 -12.81
N THR A 2 -16.57 5.83 -12.31
CA THR A 2 -16.62 5.46 -10.90
C THR A 2 -15.20 5.20 -10.42
N THR A 3 -14.75 6.00 -9.45
CA THR A 3 -13.48 5.78 -8.75
C THR A 3 -13.75 4.98 -7.48
N HIS A 4 -13.11 3.82 -7.35
CA HIS A 4 -13.21 2.97 -6.17
C HIS A 4 -11.90 3.02 -5.40
N ILE A 5 -11.97 3.37 -4.11
CA ILE A 5 -10.80 3.56 -3.27
C ILE A 5 -10.70 2.41 -2.28
N PHE A 6 -9.56 1.74 -2.31
CA PHE A 6 -9.22 0.60 -1.47
C PHE A 6 -8.12 1.04 -0.51
N GLY A 7 -8.54 1.47 0.67
CA GLY A 7 -7.65 1.79 1.79
C GLY A 7 -7.06 0.52 2.39
N ILE A 8 -5.73 0.39 2.36
CA ILE A 8 -5.00 -0.80 2.83
C ILE A 8 -4.05 -0.47 3.97
N ARG A 9 -3.63 -1.51 4.71
CA ARG A 9 -2.36 -1.51 5.44
C ARG A 9 -1.35 -2.26 4.58
N HIS A 10 -0.15 -1.71 4.46
CA HIS A 10 0.95 -2.34 3.76
C HIS A 10 1.21 -3.73 4.35
N HIS A 11 1.51 -4.70 3.49
CA HIS A 11 1.90 -6.05 3.92
C HIS A 11 0.86 -6.82 4.75
N GLY A 12 -0.44 -6.61 4.53
CA GLY A 12 -1.52 -7.38 5.17
C GLY A 12 -2.08 -8.50 4.26
N PRO A 13 -1.96 -9.80 4.62
CA PRO A 13 -2.44 -10.90 3.79
C PRO A 13 -3.97 -10.93 3.62
N GLY A 14 -4.74 -10.57 4.65
CA GLY A 14 -6.20 -10.45 4.57
C GLY A 14 -6.64 -9.24 3.75
N SER A 15 -5.95 -8.11 3.91
CA SER A 15 -6.10 -6.93 3.05
C SER A 15 -5.84 -7.27 1.58
N ALA A 16 -4.77 -8.03 1.30
CA ALA A 16 -4.38 -8.44 -0.04
C ALA A 16 -5.42 -9.35 -0.70
N ARG A 17 -5.95 -10.35 0.04
CA ARG A 17 -7.03 -11.21 -0.47
C ARG A 17 -8.32 -10.44 -0.73
N SER A 18 -8.71 -9.57 0.20
CA SER A 18 -9.90 -8.73 0.06
C SER A 18 -9.78 -7.79 -1.15
N LEU A 19 -8.60 -7.22 -1.36
CA LEU A 19 -8.31 -6.37 -2.51
C LEU A 19 -8.41 -7.15 -3.81
N TRP A 20 -7.82 -8.35 -3.88
CA TRP A 20 -7.92 -9.20 -5.06
C TRP A 20 -9.38 -9.47 -5.45
N ARG A 21 -10.22 -9.89 -4.49
CA ARG A 21 -11.66 -10.11 -4.75
C ARG A 21 -12.39 -8.85 -5.15
N ALA A 22 -12.04 -7.71 -4.56
CA ALA A 22 -12.62 -6.42 -4.93
C ALA A 22 -12.26 -6.05 -6.37
N LEU A 23 -11.02 -6.27 -6.81
CA LEU A 23 -10.58 -6.06 -8.18
C LEU A 23 -11.26 -7.03 -9.15
N GLU A 24 -11.38 -8.31 -8.81
CA GLU A 24 -12.12 -9.31 -9.60
C GLU A 24 -13.59 -8.91 -9.79
N LYS A 25 -14.25 -8.41 -8.74
CA LYS A 25 -15.64 -7.95 -8.82
C LYS A 25 -15.78 -6.64 -9.59
N LEU A 26 -14.86 -5.70 -9.37
CA LEU A 26 -14.89 -4.38 -10.00
C LEU A 26 -14.60 -4.44 -11.50
N GLN A 27 -13.69 -5.33 -11.90
CA GLN A 27 -13.14 -5.39 -13.26
C GLN A 27 -12.64 -4.01 -13.71
N PRO A 28 -11.63 -3.43 -13.03
CA PRO A 28 -11.19 -2.08 -13.35
C PRO A 28 -10.58 -2.00 -14.74
N ASP A 29 -10.66 -0.82 -15.37
CA ASP A 29 -9.97 -0.50 -16.62
C ASP A 29 -8.63 0.24 -16.39
N VAL A 30 -8.34 0.64 -15.15
CA VAL A 30 -7.03 1.11 -14.70
C VAL A 30 -6.88 0.90 -13.19
N ILE A 31 -5.66 0.61 -12.74
CA ILE A 31 -5.29 0.50 -11.33
C ILE A 31 -4.24 1.56 -11.01
N LEU A 32 -4.56 2.45 -10.07
CA LEU A 32 -3.68 3.50 -9.55
C LEU A 32 -3.21 3.10 -8.14
N ILE A 33 -1.90 3.01 -7.93
CA ILE A 33 -1.31 2.50 -6.69
C ILE A 33 -0.51 3.60 -6.02
N GLU A 34 -0.67 3.76 -4.70
CA GLU A 34 0.21 4.58 -3.86
C GLU A 34 1.62 4.00 -3.91
N GLY A 35 2.40 4.55 -4.83
CA GLY A 35 3.79 4.26 -5.03
C GLY A 35 4.42 5.38 -5.85
N PRO A 36 5.75 5.38 -5.98
CA PRO A 36 6.49 6.49 -6.55
C PRO A 36 6.45 6.46 -8.09
N PRO A 37 5.93 7.51 -8.76
CA PRO A 37 5.93 7.60 -10.22
C PRO A 37 7.33 7.50 -10.84
N ASP A 38 8.38 7.84 -10.10
CA ASP A 38 9.78 7.71 -10.55
C ASP A 38 10.17 6.26 -10.87
N ALA A 39 9.44 5.27 -10.34
CA ALA A 39 9.65 3.85 -10.57
C ALA A 39 8.65 3.21 -11.55
N GLU A 40 7.73 3.98 -12.14
CA GLU A 40 6.64 3.43 -12.97
C GLU A 40 7.14 2.60 -14.16
N SER A 41 8.23 3.03 -14.79
CA SER A 41 8.86 2.31 -15.91
C SER A 41 9.37 0.90 -15.55
N LEU A 42 9.49 0.59 -14.26
CA LEU A 42 9.94 -0.71 -13.75
C LEU A 42 8.78 -1.68 -13.46
N LEU A 43 7.52 -1.23 -13.51
CA LEU A 43 6.35 -2.08 -13.29
C LEU A 43 6.33 -3.33 -14.18
N PRO A 44 6.65 -3.28 -15.49
CA PRO A 44 6.63 -4.47 -16.34
C PRO A 44 7.55 -5.61 -15.87
N LEU A 45 8.61 -5.30 -15.11
CA LEU A 45 9.53 -6.30 -14.58
C LEU A 45 8.88 -7.22 -13.54
N VAL A 46 7.79 -6.76 -12.90
CA VAL A 46 7.02 -7.54 -11.92
C VAL A 46 6.33 -8.76 -12.55
N ALA A 47 6.05 -8.73 -13.86
CA ALA A 47 5.47 -9.87 -14.58
C ALA A 47 6.47 -11.02 -14.82
N SER A 48 7.77 -10.81 -14.58
CA SER A 48 8.76 -11.88 -14.73
C SER A 48 8.56 -12.97 -13.65
N PRO A 49 8.53 -14.27 -14.02
CA PRO A 49 8.51 -15.36 -13.04
C PRO A 49 9.73 -15.39 -12.10
N GLN A 50 10.83 -14.73 -12.49
CA GLN A 50 12.02 -14.61 -11.64
C GLN A 50 11.90 -13.45 -10.62
N MET A 51 10.91 -12.56 -10.76
CA MET A 51 10.67 -11.48 -9.81
C MET A 51 9.87 -11.99 -8.61
N GLN A 52 10.55 -12.68 -7.70
CA GLN A 52 9.95 -13.30 -6.52
C GLN A 52 10.19 -12.45 -5.27
N PRO A 53 9.13 -11.93 -4.61
CA PRO A 53 9.27 -11.25 -3.34
C PRO A 53 9.84 -12.16 -2.24
N PRO A 54 10.57 -11.62 -1.24
CA PRO A 54 10.70 -10.19 -0.96
C PRO A 54 11.62 -9.44 -1.92
N VAL A 55 11.12 -8.32 -2.44
CA VAL A 55 11.88 -7.36 -3.27
C VAL A 55 11.60 -5.95 -2.77
N ALA A 56 12.41 -4.98 -3.15
CA ALA A 56 12.11 -3.58 -2.89
C ALA A 56 12.34 -2.72 -4.14
N LEU A 57 11.48 -1.73 -4.35
CA LEU A 57 11.84 -0.60 -5.21
C LEU A 57 12.79 0.29 -4.43
N LEU A 58 14.00 0.42 -4.93
CA LEU A 58 15.02 1.33 -4.44
C LEU A 58 14.98 2.59 -5.29
N ILE A 59 14.78 3.75 -4.65
CA ILE A 59 14.95 5.06 -5.27
C ILE A 59 16.09 5.79 -4.57
N TYR A 60 17.06 6.31 -5.31
CA TYR A 60 18.27 6.91 -4.76
C TYR A 60 18.74 8.12 -5.57
N LEU A 61 19.56 8.97 -4.95
CA LEU A 61 20.28 10.04 -5.63
C LEU A 61 21.51 9.46 -6.34
N PRO A 62 21.65 9.57 -7.67
CA PRO A 62 22.79 9.00 -8.39
C PRO A 62 24.14 9.53 -7.91
N ASP A 63 24.20 10.81 -7.54
CA ASP A 63 25.42 11.47 -7.09
C ASP A 63 25.70 11.24 -5.59
N ASN A 64 24.71 10.74 -4.83
CA ASN A 64 24.86 10.37 -3.43
C ASN A 64 23.97 9.16 -3.07
N PRO A 65 24.34 7.93 -3.48
CA PRO A 65 23.47 6.74 -3.34
C PRO A 65 23.12 6.35 -1.90
N LYS A 66 23.80 6.93 -0.89
CA LYS A 66 23.43 6.75 0.52
C LYS A 66 22.07 7.37 0.84
N GLU A 67 21.71 8.44 0.15
CA GLU A 67 20.38 9.03 0.20
C GLU A 67 19.42 8.21 -0.67
N SER A 68 18.71 7.30 -0.01
CA SER A 68 17.84 6.32 -0.67
C SER A 68 16.56 6.07 0.14
N VAL A 69 15.51 5.68 -0.58
CA VAL A 69 14.24 5.22 -0.01
C VAL A 69 13.92 3.84 -0.59
N TYR A 70 13.42 2.97 0.27
CA TYR A 70 13.08 1.59 -0.03
C TYR A 70 11.57 1.41 0.12
N TYR A 71 10.93 0.88 -0.92
CA TYR A 71 9.54 0.42 -0.90
C TYR A 71 9.56 -1.10 -0.96
N PRO A 72 9.58 -1.78 0.18
CA PRO A 72 9.61 -3.23 0.21
C PRO A 72 8.25 -3.79 -0.23
N PHE A 73 8.29 -4.96 -0.84
CA PHE A 73 7.12 -5.75 -1.22
C PHE A 73 7.34 -7.19 -0.78
N ALA A 74 6.28 -7.80 -0.28
CA ALA A 74 6.18 -9.23 -0.05
C ALA A 74 5.07 -9.80 -0.94
N VAL A 75 5.01 -11.13 -1.08
CA VAL A 75 3.92 -11.77 -1.84
C VAL A 75 2.55 -11.39 -1.28
N PHE A 76 2.45 -11.13 0.02
CA PHE A 76 1.22 -10.73 0.71
C PHE A 76 1.04 -9.21 0.83
N SER A 77 1.82 -8.40 0.10
CA SER A 77 1.56 -6.95 -0.02
C SER A 77 0.33 -6.72 -0.91
N PRO A 78 -0.70 -5.98 -0.46
CA PRO A 78 -1.84 -5.64 -1.31
C PRO A 78 -1.45 -4.97 -2.62
N GLU A 79 -0.46 -4.09 -2.60
CA GLU A 79 0.06 -3.38 -3.76
C GLU A 79 0.76 -4.32 -4.73
N TRP A 80 1.55 -5.27 -4.21
CA TRP A 80 2.17 -6.32 -5.03
C TRP A 80 1.10 -7.12 -5.77
N GLN A 81 0.05 -7.51 -5.04
CA GLN A 81 -1.08 -8.24 -5.60
C GLN A 81 -1.87 -7.40 -6.63
N ALA A 82 -2.03 -6.09 -6.40
CA ALA A 82 -2.67 -5.20 -7.36
C ALA A 82 -1.86 -5.03 -8.66
N ILE A 83 -0.52 -4.94 -8.56
CA ILE A 83 0.37 -4.92 -9.73
C ILE A 83 0.24 -6.23 -10.50
N GLN A 84 0.36 -7.38 -9.82
CA GLN A 84 0.23 -8.70 -10.44
C GLN A 84 -1.13 -8.89 -11.12
N PHE A 85 -2.22 -8.48 -10.46
CA PHE A 85 -3.56 -8.51 -11.02
C PHE A 85 -3.65 -7.69 -12.31
N GLY A 86 -3.17 -6.43 -12.28
CA GLY A 86 -3.24 -5.55 -13.42
C GLY A 86 -2.45 -6.07 -14.62
N LEU A 87 -1.20 -6.47 -14.40
CA LEU A 87 -0.33 -6.99 -15.46
C LEU A 87 -0.88 -8.29 -16.06
N SER A 88 -1.36 -9.23 -15.24
CA SER A 88 -1.90 -10.51 -15.71
C SER A 88 -3.18 -10.35 -16.53
N ASN A 89 -3.98 -9.32 -16.23
CA ASN A 89 -5.23 -9.02 -16.94
C ASN A 89 -5.07 -7.95 -18.02
N HIS A 90 -3.85 -7.52 -18.34
CA HIS A 90 -3.56 -6.45 -19.30
C HIS A 90 -4.26 -5.12 -18.98
N ILE A 91 -4.48 -4.85 -17.69
CA ILE A 91 -5.04 -3.60 -17.18
C ILE A 91 -3.88 -2.65 -16.90
N PRO A 92 -3.92 -1.40 -17.39
CA PRO A 92 -2.91 -0.39 -17.06
C PRO A 92 -2.75 -0.21 -15.54
N VAL A 93 -1.50 -0.28 -15.08
CA VAL A 93 -1.12 -0.01 -13.68
C VAL A 93 -0.24 1.23 -13.66
N ARG A 94 -0.54 2.17 -12.77
CA ARG A 94 0.24 3.41 -12.60
C ARG A 94 0.52 3.70 -11.14
N PHE A 95 1.65 4.34 -10.89
CA PHE A 95 1.95 4.90 -9.58
C PHE A 95 1.38 6.31 -9.47
N MET A 96 0.87 6.67 -8.30
CA MET A 96 0.13 7.94 -8.12
C MET A 96 0.58 8.79 -6.93
N ASP A 97 1.61 8.40 -6.17
CA ASP A 97 2.10 9.20 -5.04
C ASP A 97 2.97 10.39 -5.51
N LEU A 98 3.30 11.32 -4.61
CA LEU A 98 4.22 12.42 -4.90
C LEU A 98 5.60 11.85 -5.31
N PRO A 99 6.16 12.27 -6.48
CA PRO A 99 7.46 11.81 -6.93
C PRO A 99 8.57 12.07 -5.90
N LEU A 100 9.48 11.11 -5.78
CA LEU A 100 10.62 11.17 -4.85
C LEU A 100 11.62 12.24 -5.25
N THR A 101 11.70 12.58 -6.53
CA THR A 101 12.42 13.79 -6.98
C THR A 101 12.02 15.03 -6.19
N HIS A 102 10.74 15.17 -5.82
CA HIS A 102 10.27 16.30 -5.03
C HIS A 102 10.61 16.18 -3.55
N ARG A 103 10.31 15.01 -2.97
CA ARG A 103 10.58 14.75 -1.55
C ARG A 103 12.06 14.86 -1.20
N MET A 104 12.94 14.36 -2.06
CA MET A 104 14.38 14.45 -1.87
C MET A 104 14.89 15.89 -2.07
N GLY A 105 14.33 16.62 -3.04
CA GLY A 105 14.66 18.03 -3.26
C GLY A 105 14.28 18.94 -2.08
N MET A 106 13.11 18.71 -1.47
CA MET A 106 12.70 19.42 -0.25
C MET A 106 13.65 19.15 0.91
N LYS A 107 14.09 17.89 1.07
CA LYS A 107 15.05 17.52 2.12
C LYS A 107 16.42 18.20 1.93
N GLU A 108 16.91 18.28 0.69
CA GLU A 108 18.16 19.01 0.37
C GLU A 108 18.05 20.50 0.73
N GLU A 109 16.91 21.14 0.41
CA GLU A 109 16.67 22.56 0.74
C GLU A 109 16.57 22.77 2.26
N GLU A 110 15.81 21.94 2.98
CA GLU A 110 15.70 21.97 4.45
C GLU A 110 17.06 21.77 5.15
N GLN A 111 17.92 20.90 4.62
CA GLN A 111 19.28 20.69 5.13
C GLN A 111 20.21 21.86 4.84
N SER A 112 19.97 22.63 3.78
CA SER A 112 20.76 23.80 3.42
C SER A 112 20.38 25.07 4.20
N GLU A 113 19.18 25.13 4.78
CA GLU A 113 18.63 26.30 5.46
C GLU A 113 18.81 26.33 7.01
N GLU A 114 19.63 25.44 7.60
CA GLU A 114 19.89 25.29 9.05
C GLU A 114 19.08 26.21 10.01
N SER A 115 17.92 25.72 10.48
CA SER A 115 17.38 25.83 11.85
C SER A 115 15.84 25.84 11.88
N LYS A 116 15.20 24.72 12.26
CA LYS A 116 13.98 24.76 13.07
C LYS A 116 13.92 23.61 14.07
N ILE A 117 13.63 24.00 15.30
CA ILE A 117 13.35 23.19 16.48
C ILE A 117 12.34 22.09 16.13
N GLN A 118 12.71 20.83 16.38
CA GLN A 118 11.75 19.73 16.36
C GLN A 118 10.79 19.91 17.53
N ASN A 119 9.61 20.45 17.28
CA ASN A 119 8.52 20.32 18.23
C ASN A 119 8.13 18.83 18.29
N PRO A 120 7.96 18.24 19.47
CA PRO A 120 7.46 16.88 19.58
C PRO A 120 6.08 16.83 18.93
N LYS A 121 5.92 16.06 17.84
CA LYS A 121 4.62 15.84 17.22
C LYS A 121 3.66 15.35 18.30
N SER A 122 2.45 15.90 18.32
CA SER A 122 1.34 15.33 19.12
C SER A 122 1.23 13.83 18.84
N LYS A 123 1.11 13.00 19.90
CA LYS A 123 0.93 11.54 19.80
C LYS A 123 -0.22 11.17 18.84
N ILE A 124 -1.26 12.00 18.80
CA ILE A 124 -2.44 11.87 17.94
C ILE A 124 -2.06 12.00 16.45
N ALA A 125 -1.14 12.90 16.10
CA ALA A 125 -0.67 13.07 14.73
C ALA A 125 0.25 11.95 14.24
N GLN A 126 0.78 11.13 15.16
CA GLN A 126 1.73 10.06 14.84
C GLN A 126 1.04 8.70 14.59
N ASP A 127 -0.10 8.44 15.21
CA ASP A 127 -0.80 7.16 15.09
C ASP A 127 -2.33 7.29 15.08
N PRO A 128 -2.92 7.64 13.92
CA PRO A 128 -4.38 7.76 13.78
C PRO A 128 -5.13 6.42 14.02
N LEU A 129 -4.52 5.27 13.68
CA LEU A 129 -5.13 3.97 13.95
C LEU A 129 -5.06 3.60 15.44
N GLY A 130 -4.04 4.09 16.15
CA GLY A 130 -3.91 3.95 17.59
C GLY A 130 -5.12 4.53 18.34
N LEU A 131 -5.69 5.64 17.86
CA LEU A 131 -6.93 6.20 18.44
C LEU A 131 -8.13 5.26 18.32
N LEU A 132 -8.30 4.62 17.16
CA LEU A 132 -9.35 3.62 16.97
C LEU A 132 -9.12 2.38 17.82
N ALA A 133 -7.86 1.96 17.93
CA ALA A 133 -7.47 0.84 18.76
C ALA A 133 -7.79 1.11 20.24
N GLU A 134 -7.39 2.26 20.77
CA GLU A 134 -7.66 2.68 22.15
C GLU A 134 -9.16 2.77 22.42
N ALA A 135 -9.93 3.42 21.52
CA ALA A 135 -11.37 3.52 21.64
C ALA A 135 -12.08 2.15 21.61
N ALA A 136 -11.50 1.16 20.93
CA ALA A 136 -11.98 -0.21 20.87
C ALA A 136 -11.43 -1.13 21.99
N GLY A 137 -10.63 -0.59 22.92
CA GLY A 137 -10.06 -1.34 24.05
C GLY A 137 -8.81 -2.17 23.74
N TYR A 138 -8.10 -1.87 22.65
CA TYR A 138 -6.86 -2.54 22.27
C TYR A 138 -5.63 -1.80 22.79
N SER A 139 -4.56 -2.54 23.06
CA SER A 139 -3.27 -2.01 23.53
C SER A 139 -2.44 -1.34 22.43
N ASP A 140 -2.68 -1.71 21.17
CA ASP A 140 -1.91 -1.24 20.02
C ASP A 140 -2.72 -1.34 18.72
N ARG A 141 -2.34 -0.50 17.75
CA ARG A 141 -2.98 -0.40 16.44
C ARG A 141 -2.92 -1.69 15.62
N ASP A 142 -1.84 -2.46 15.76
CA ASP A 142 -1.57 -3.60 14.89
C ASP A 142 -2.48 -4.77 15.26
N ARG A 143 -2.67 -5.03 16.56
CA ARG A 143 -3.66 -6.01 17.05
C ARG A 143 -5.08 -5.63 16.68
N TRP A 144 -5.41 -4.34 16.80
CA TRP A 144 -6.73 -3.86 16.39
C TRP A 144 -6.94 -4.10 14.89
N TRP A 145 -5.98 -3.73 14.05
CA TRP A 145 -6.06 -3.93 12.60
C TRP A 145 -6.13 -5.42 12.24
N GLU A 146 -5.31 -6.27 12.88
CA GLU A 146 -5.31 -7.71 12.67
C GLU A 146 -6.71 -8.31 12.93
N ASN A 147 -7.33 -7.96 14.06
CA ASN A 147 -8.64 -8.49 14.42
C ASN A 147 -9.79 -7.90 13.58
N MET A 148 -9.70 -6.60 13.27
CA MET A 148 -10.80 -5.88 12.62
C MET A 148 -10.76 -5.94 11.09
N VAL A 149 -9.60 -6.21 10.50
CA VAL A 149 -9.38 -6.21 9.06
C VAL A 149 -8.79 -7.52 8.57
N GLU A 150 -7.62 -7.94 9.05
CA GLU A 150 -6.88 -9.07 8.46
C GLU A 150 -7.57 -10.43 8.67
N THR A 151 -8.27 -10.59 9.80
CA THR A 151 -8.93 -11.86 10.19
C THR A 151 -10.41 -11.93 9.84
N ARG A 152 -11.05 -10.83 9.40
CA ARG A 152 -12.51 -10.78 9.12
C ARG A 152 -12.95 -11.52 7.86
N GLY A 153 -12.05 -12.23 7.19
CA GLY A 153 -12.29 -12.89 5.92
C GLY A 153 -12.43 -11.90 4.77
N ASP A 154 -12.65 -12.41 3.56
CA ASP A 154 -12.49 -11.60 2.34
C ASP A 154 -13.79 -10.90 1.92
N SER A 155 -14.25 -10.00 2.79
CA SER A 155 -15.42 -9.16 2.56
C SER A 155 -15.06 -7.92 1.75
N VAL A 156 -15.71 -7.73 0.60
CA VAL A 156 -15.52 -6.53 -0.25
C VAL A 156 -15.96 -5.24 0.47
N ASN A 157 -16.85 -5.33 1.47
CA ASN A 157 -17.34 -4.18 2.22
C ASN A 157 -16.32 -3.65 3.24
N ILE A 158 -15.19 -4.35 3.44
CA ILE A 158 -14.15 -3.94 4.39
C ILE A 158 -13.58 -2.56 4.04
N PHE A 159 -13.42 -2.25 2.75
CA PHE A 159 -12.86 -0.98 2.31
C PHE A 159 -13.79 0.21 2.58
N THR A 160 -15.11 0.00 2.51
CA THR A 160 -16.10 1.00 2.92
C THR A 160 -15.99 1.27 4.42
N ALA A 161 -15.91 0.22 5.24
CA ALA A 161 -15.75 0.38 6.69
C ALA A 161 -14.42 1.06 7.07
N ILE A 162 -13.33 0.72 6.38
CA ILE A 162 -12.03 1.39 6.55
C ILE A 162 -12.15 2.87 6.18
N LEU A 163 -12.78 3.20 5.05
CA LEU A 163 -12.98 4.58 4.62
C LEU A 163 -13.79 5.39 5.66
N GLU A 164 -14.89 4.83 6.17
CA GLU A 164 -15.70 5.46 7.22
C GLU A 164 -14.91 5.69 8.50
N ALA A 165 -14.17 4.67 8.97
CA ALA A 165 -13.33 4.78 10.15
C ALA A 165 -12.24 5.85 9.98
N MET A 166 -11.55 5.88 8.84
CA MET A 166 -10.49 6.87 8.58
C MET A 166 -11.05 8.28 8.43
N THR A 167 -12.26 8.41 7.87
CA THR A 167 -12.94 9.71 7.78
C THR A 167 -13.25 10.25 9.17
N ALA A 168 -13.79 9.42 10.07
CA ALA A 168 -14.07 9.81 11.45
C ALA A 168 -12.81 10.25 12.19
N VAL A 169 -11.71 9.49 12.09
CA VAL A 169 -10.44 9.87 12.74
C VAL A 169 -9.93 11.21 12.21
N ARG A 170 -9.99 11.44 10.90
CA ARG A 170 -9.52 12.70 10.29
C ARG A 170 -10.31 13.92 10.73
N GLN A 171 -11.61 13.77 11.02
CA GLN A 171 -12.45 14.88 11.50
C GLN A 171 -12.06 15.35 12.90
N GLU A 172 -11.54 14.45 13.74
CA GLU A 172 -11.11 14.74 15.10
C GLU A 172 -9.65 15.19 15.19
N MET A 173 -8.90 15.11 14.09
CA MET A 173 -7.48 15.46 14.07
C MET A 173 -7.25 16.93 13.73
N PRO A 174 -6.35 17.62 14.44
CA PRO A 174 -5.94 18.96 14.06
C PRO A 174 -5.21 18.92 12.70
N PRO A 175 -5.24 20.02 11.92
CA PRO A 175 -4.47 20.12 10.69
C PRO A 175 -2.99 19.79 10.93
N LEU A 176 -2.41 18.96 10.06
CA LEU A 176 -0.98 18.65 10.12
C LEU A 176 -0.17 19.89 9.77
N GLU A 177 0.85 20.20 10.57
CA GLU A 177 1.75 21.34 10.32
C GLU A 177 2.62 21.13 9.07
N ASN A 178 2.96 19.87 8.74
CA ASN A 178 3.78 19.53 7.60
C ASN A 178 2.92 19.35 6.33
N PRO A 179 3.18 20.11 5.25
CA PRO A 179 2.37 20.06 4.04
C PRO A 179 2.60 18.81 3.18
N ILE A 180 3.59 17.96 3.48
CA ILE A 180 3.96 16.80 2.65
C ILE A 180 2.77 15.87 2.41
N GLU A 181 2.00 15.54 3.44
CA GLU A 181 0.84 14.65 3.27
C GLU A 181 -0.22 15.29 2.37
N ALA A 182 -0.49 16.59 2.51
CA ALA A 182 -1.40 17.32 1.63
C ALA A 182 -0.89 17.37 0.18
N GLN A 183 0.44 17.48 -0.02
CA GLN A 183 1.06 17.44 -1.35
C GLN A 183 0.98 16.05 -1.98
N ARG A 184 1.17 14.98 -1.21
CA ARG A 184 0.97 13.59 -1.64
C ARG A 184 -0.47 13.38 -2.11
N GLU A 185 -1.43 13.72 -1.26
CA GLU A 185 -2.85 13.61 -1.59
C GLU A 185 -3.24 14.47 -2.82
N ALA A 186 -2.71 15.69 -2.94
CA ALA A 186 -2.94 16.55 -4.11
C ALA A 186 -2.40 15.93 -5.41
N TYR A 187 -1.23 15.28 -5.35
CA TYR A 187 -0.67 14.57 -6.50
C TYR A 187 -1.51 13.34 -6.86
N MET A 188 -1.92 12.53 -5.88
CA MET A 188 -2.80 11.38 -6.09
C MET A 188 -4.12 11.79 -6.74
N ARG A 189 -4.79 12.84 -6.22
CA ARG A 189 -6.02 13.36 -6.83
C ARG A 189 -5.79 13.89 -8.25
N LYS A 190 -4.64 14.52 -8.53
CA LYS A 190 -4.28 14.94 -9.88
C LYS A 190 -4.16 13.75 -10.83
N THR A 191 -3.56 12.65 -10.39
CA THR A 191 -3.42 11.42 -11.18
C THR A 191 -4.78 10.76 -11.43
N ILE A 192 -5.65 10.70 -10.41
CA ILE A 192 -7.03 10.20 -10.55
C ILE A 192 -7.80 11.02 -11.61
N ARG A 193 -7.74 12.35 -11.54
CA ARG A 193 -8.39 13.23 -12.53
C ARG A 193 -7.81 13.06 -13.94
N ALA A 194 -6.51 12.82 -14.06
CA ALA A 194 -5.87 12.55 -15.35
C ALA A 194 -6.42 11.25 -15.97
N ALA A 195 -6.51 10.17 -15.18
CA ALA A 195 -7.11 8.92 -15.63
C ALA A 195 -8.59 9.09 -16.05
N GLN A 196 -9.38 9.83 -15.27
CA GLN A 196 -10.76 10.16 -15.64
C GLN A 196 -10.83 10.91 -16.99
N LYS A 197 -9.95 11.88 -17.20
CA LYS A 197 -9.89 12.66 -18.45
C LYS A 197 -9.44 11.83 -19.65
N GLU A 198 -8.59 10.81 -19.44
CA GLU A 198 -8.19 9.85 -20.46
C GLU A 198 -9.32 8.90 -20.87
N GLY A 199 -10.45 8.89 -20.14
CA GLY A 199 -11.64 8.12 -20.47
C GLY A 199 -11.78 6.81 -19.70
N PHE A 200 -10.94 6.56 -18.70
CA PHE A 200 -11.10 5.40 -17.82
C PHE A 200 -12.40 5.54 -17.00
N GLU A 201 -13.22 4.48 -17.01
CA GLU A 201 -14.55 4.47 -16.40
C GLU A 201 -14.57 3.77 -15.05
N ARG A 202 -13.77 2.71 -14.87
CA ARG A 202 -13.73 1.87 -13.66
C ARG A 202 -12.33 1.93 -13.05
N ILE A 203 -12.06 3.02 -12.32
CA ILE A 203 -10.75 3.31 -11.75
C ILE A 203 -10.64 2.65 -10.37
N ALA A 204 -9.67 1.75 -10.20
CA ALA A 204 -9.28 1.23 -8.89
C ALA A 204 -8.13 2.07 -8.31
N VAL A 205 -8.28 2.57 -7.09
CA VAL A 205 -7.27 3.33 -6.35
C VAL A 205 -6.86 2.50 -5.14
N VAL A 206 -5.60 2.10 -5.07
CA VAL A 206 -5.02 1.33 -3.95
C VAL A 206 -4.07 2.25 -3.19
N CYS A 207 -4.40 2.59 -1.95
CA CYS A 207 -3.61 3.50 -1.14
C CYS A 207 -3.65 3.09 0.34
N GLY A 208 -2.66 3.51 1.11
CA GLY A 208 -2.70 3.47 2.56
C GLY A 208 -4.02 4.04 3.08
N ALA A 209 -4.62 3.35 4.04
CA ALA A 209 -5.97 3.67 4.55
C ALA A 209 -6.13 5.15 4.95
N TRP A 210 -5.06 5.75 5.49
CA TRP A 210 -5.03 7.15 5.89
C TRP A 210 -5.38 8.14 4.77
N HIS A 211 -4.95 7.86 3.53
CA HIS A 211 -5.17 8.73 2.38
C HIS A 211 -6.57 8.59 1.80
N ALA A 212 -7.24 7.46 2.01
CA ALA A 212 -8.49 7.12 1.34
C ALA A 212 -9.58 8.21 1.45
N PRO A 213 -9.85 8.82 2.63
CA PRO A 213 -10.84 9.90 2.74
C PRO A 213 -10.49 11.13 1.88
N ALA A 214 -9.21 11.48 1.80
CA ALA A 214 -8.76 12.63 1.02
C ALA A 214 -8.87 12.41 -0.49
N LEU A 215 -8.92 11.16 -0.94
CA LEU A 215 -9.09 10.79 -2.34
C LEU A 215 -10.57 10.59 -2.71
N SER A 216 -11.44 10.32 -1.74
CA SER A 216 -12.88 10.14 -1.97
C SER A 216 -13.65 11.46 -2.03
N MET A 217 -13.12 12.51 -1.44
CA MET A 217 -13.74 13.85 -1.44
C MET A 217 -13.47 14.59 -2.76
N THR A 218 -14.44 15.41 -3.17
CA THR A 218 -14.23 16.34 -4.29
C THR A 218 -13.32 17.47 -3.80
N SER A 219 -12.11 17.56 -4.34
CA SER A 219 -11.17 18.65 -4.04
C SER A 219 -11.23 19.78 -5.06
N ASN A 220 -10.82 20.97 -4.64
CA ASN A 220 -10.64 22.10 -5.53
C ASN A 220 -9.33 21.93 -6.33
N VAL A 221 -9.45 21.84 -7.66
CA VAL A 221 -8.30 21.68 -8.57
C VAL A 221 -7.26 22.78 -8.39
N LYS A 222 -7.69 24.00 -8.06
CA LYS A 222 -6.79 25.14 -7.82
C LYS A 222 -5.94 24.92 -6.57
N GLU A 223 -6.53 24.46 -5.48
CA GLU A 223 -5.82 24.17 -4.22
C GLU A 223 -4.77 23.07 -4.41
N ASP A 224 -5.13 21.98 -5.10
CA ASP A 224 -4.17 20.92 -5.44
C ASP A 224 -3.03 21.46 -6.32
N THR A 225 -3.34 22.35 -7.27
CA THR A 225 -2.33 22.95 -8.15
C THR A 225 -1.39 23.86 -7.37
N ASP A 226 -1.92 24.64 -6.43
CA ASP A 226 -1.14 25.55 -5.59
C ASP A 226 -0.22 24.77 -4.63
N LEU A 227 -0.68 23.65 -4.05
CA LEU A 227 0.13 22.76 -3.20
C LEU A 227 1.32 22.15 -3.96
N LEU A 228 1.16 21.88 -5.26
CA LEU A 228 2.17 21.23 -6.10
C LEU A 228 3.06 22.23 -6.86
N LYS A 229 2.87 23.52 -6.66
CA LYS A 229 3.55 24.56 -7.42
C LYS A 229 4.97 24.77 -6.89
N LYS A 230 5.94 24.86 -7.81
CA LYS A 230 7.35 25.19 -7.51
C LYS A 230 8.00 24.29 -6.45
N LEU A 231 7.53 23.05 -6.30
CA LEU A 231 8.18 22.09 -5.42
C LEU A 231 9.64 21.87 -5.88
N PRO A 232 10.63 21.92 -4.97
CA PRO A 232 12.02 21.59 -5.26
C PRO A 232 12.14 20.25 -5.96
N LYS A 233 13.18 20.06 -6.75
CA LYS A 233 13.41 18.82 -7.50
C LYS A 233 14.89 18.48 -7.49
N THR A 234 15.20 17.22 -7.21
CA THR A 234 16.53 16.63 -7.41
C THR A 234 16.43 15.38 -8.29
N LYS A 235 17.52 15.01 -8.96
CA LYS A 235 17.55 13.87 -9.86
C LYS A 235 17.56 12.57 -9.04
N VAL A 236 16.65 11.66 -9.36
CA VAL A 236 16.61 10.31 -8.76
C VAL A 236 16.76 9.23 -9.83
N GLN A 237 17.18 8.04 -9.41
CA GLN A 237 17.08 6.81 -10.18
C GLN A 237 16.34 5.74 -9.38
N ALA A 238 15.66 4.85 -10.07
CA ALA A 238 14.91 3.74 -9.49
C ALA A 238 15.43 2.40 -10.00
N THR A 239 15.42 1.38 -9.16
CA THR A 239 15.67 -0.02 -9.55
C THR A 239 14.99 -1.00 -8.60
N TRP A 240 14.77 -2.24 -9.04
CA TRP A 240 14.40 -3.34 -8.15
C TRP A 240 15.65 -3.94 -7.50
N ILE A 241 15.55 -4.25 -6.21
CA ILE A 241 16.59 -4.99 -5.49
C ILE A 241 16.00 -6.19 -4.74
N PRO A 242 16.77 -7.27 -4.55
CA PRO A 242 16.41 -8.33 -3.62
C PRO A 242 16.23 -7.77 -2.21
N TRP A 243 15.24 -8.29 -1.50
CA TRP A 243 14.96 -7.95 -0.12
C TRP A 243 14.85 -9.20 0.73
N THR A 244 14.67 -9.04 2.04
CA THR A 244 14.52 -10.19 2.94
C THR A 244 13.43 -9.93 3.96
N TYR A 245 12.89 -10.98 4.56
CA TYR A 245 11.97 -10.85 5.69
C TYR A 245 12.61 -10.12 6.87
N GLY A 246 13.87 -10.41 7.19
CA GLY A 246 14.59 -9.66 8.23
C GLY A 246 14.69 -8.16 7.93
N ARG A 247 14.71 -7.76 6.65
CA ARG A 247 14.65 -6.33 6.28
C ARG A 247 13.24 -5.74 6.23
N LEU A 248 12.22 -6.55 5.93
CA LEU A 248 10.80 -6.18 6.06
C LEU A 248 10.39 -5.89 7.51
N SER A 249 11.05 -6.50 8.49
CA SER A 249 10.82 -6.21 9.90
C SER A 249 11.46 -4.91 10.39
N TYR A 250 12.33 -4.27 9.59
CA TYR A 250 12.85 -2.95 9.94
C TYR A 250 11.87 -1.85 9.53
N ASN A 251 11.69 -0.87 10.42
CA ASN A 251 11.08 0.41 10.06
C ASN A 251 12.10 1.25 9.27
N SER A 252 12.26 0.96 7.97
CA SER A 252 13.09 1.78 7.07
C SER A 252 12.22 2.68 6.18
N GLY A 253 12.41 4.00 6.23
CA GLY A 253 11.97 5.00 5.24
C GLY A 253 10.45 5.16 5.00
N TYR A 254 9.77 4.09 4.60
CA TYR A 254 8.34 4.00 4.28
C TYR A 254 7.47 3.59 5.48
N GLY A 255 8.06 3.21 6.62
CA GLY A 255 7.34 3.01 7.89
C GLY A 255 6.37 1.82 7.93
N ALA A 256 6.45 0.92 6.95
CA ALA A 256 5.57 -0.23 6.77
C ALA A 256 6.12 -1.53 7.39
N GLY A 257 7.05 -1.45 8.35
CA GLY A 257 7.67 -2.64 8.93
C GLY A 257 6.62 -3.58 9.54
N ILE A 258 6.81 -4.89 9.36
CA ILE A 258 5.95 -5.92 9.98
C ILE A 258 6.77 -6.74 10.96
N GLU A 259 6.24 -6.95 12.17
CA GLU A 259 6.99 -7.63 13.24
C GLU A 259 7.32 -9.09 12.88
N SER A 260 6.37 -9.80 12.27
CA SER A 260 6.47 -11.23 11.99
C SER A 260 6.22 -11.57 10.51
N PRO A 261 7.11 -11.17 9.59
CA PRO A 261 6.93 -11.36 8.14
C PRO A 261 6.74 -12.83 7.73
N GLY A 262 7.43 -13.77 8.40
CA GLY A 262 7.27 -15.20 8.14
C GLY A 262 5.88 -15.73 8.53
N TRP A 263 5.30 -15.23 9.62
CA TRP A 263 3.94 -15.57 10.02
C TRP A 263 2.92 -15.03 9.01
N TYR A 264 3.12 -13.80 8.52
CA TYR A 264 2.26 -13.20 7.51
C TYR A 264 2.35 -13.95 6.18
N HIS A 265 3.53 -14.44 5.81
CA HIS A 265 3.66 -15.34 4.67
C HIS A 265 2.90 -16.65 4.88
N HIS A 266 3.04 -17.27 6.04
CA HIS A 266 2.29 -18.49 6.38
C HIS A 266 0.78 -18.26 6.29
N LEU A 267 0.26 -17.15 6.82
CA LEU A 267 -1.16 -16.77 6.70
C LEU A 267 -1.59 -16.46 5.26
N TRP A 268 -0.67 -16.08 4.39
CA TRP A 268 -0.96 -15.89 2.97
C TRP A 268 -1.07 -17.21 2.23
N GLU A 269 -0.10 -18.10 2.41
CA GLU A 269 -0.07 -19.41 1.76
C GLU A 269 -1.14 -20.37 2.30
N TRP A 270 -1.35 -20.38 3.63
CA TRP A 270 -2.12 -21.41 4.33
C TRP A 270 -3.34 -20.86 5.09
N GLY A 271 -3.49 -19.54 5.17
CA GLY A 271 -4.68 -18.94 5.77
C GLY A 271 -5.93 -19.27 4.97
N MET A 272 -7.08 -19.32 5.66
CA MET A 272 -8.36 -19.61 5.02
C MET A 272 -8.56 -18.74 3.77
N GLY A 273 -8.62 -19.35 2.58
CA GLY A 273 -9.10 -18.68 1.37
C GLY A 273 -8.14 -18.47 0.19
N VAL A 274 -6.94 -19.08 0.10
CA VAL A 274 -6.15 -19.09 -1.16
C VAL A 274 -5.83 -20.50 -1.64
N ARG A 275 -5.94 -20.63 -2.97
CA ARG A 275 -5.60 -21.78 -3.81
C ARG A 275 -4.16 -22.25 -3.55
N SER A 276 -4.00 -23.55 -3.30
CA SER A 276 -2.79 -24.26 -3.74
C SER A 276 -2.70 -24.15 -5.26
N GLU A 277 -1.48 -24.02 -5.79
CA GLU A 277 -1.22 -24.12 -7.24
C GLU A 277 -1.64 -25.48 -7.82
N GLU A 278 -1.93 -26.46 -6.97
CA GLU A 278 -2.53 -27.73 -7.34
C GLU A 278 -4.06 -27.67 -7.29
N LEU A 279 -4.67 -27.70 -8.48
CA LEU A 279 -6.01 -28.18 -8.84
C LEU A 279 -7.17 -27.78 -7.92
N GLY A 280 -7.99 -26.84 -8.40
CA GLY A 280 -9.17 -26.37 -7.71
C GLY A 280 -10.26 -27.43 -7.50
N VAL A 281 -10.67 -27.60 -6.24
CA VAL A 281 -12.06 -27.66 -5.74
C VAL A 281 -12.00 -27.17 -4.28
N LYS A 282 -12.92 -26.29 -3.86
CA LYS A 282 -13.10 -25.92 -2.44
C LYS A 282 -13.90 -27.02 -1.74
N SER A 283 -13.43 -27.56 -0.62
CA SER A 283 -14.29 -28.30 0.32
C SER A 283 -14.80 -27.36 1.41
N GLU A 284 -16.10 -27.38 1.67
CA GLU A 284 -16.76 -26.58 2.71
C GLU A 284 -16.68 -27.18 4.12
N GLU A 285 -15.92 -28.26 4.35
CA GLU A 285 -15.89 -28.92 5.65
C GLU A 285 -14.65 -28.58 6.49
N LEU A 286 -14.92 -28.12 7.71
CA LEU A 286 -13.94 -27.98 8.79
C LEU A 286 -13.50 -29.36 9.29
N GLY A 287 -12.20 -29.63 9.21
CA GLY A 287 -11.52 -30.57 10.11
C GLY A 287 -11.92 -32.04 9.98
N VAL A 288 -11.47 -32.70 8.91
CA VAL A 288 -11.29 -34.17 8.91
C VAL A 288 -9.86 -34.47 8.48
N ARG A 289 -9.06 -35.05 9.40
CA ARG A 289 -7.78 -35.67 9.05
C ARG A 289 -8.10 -36.89 8.18
N SER A 290 -7.55 -36.96 6.97
CA SER A 290 -7.58 -38.19 6.19
C SER A 290 -6.72 -39.26 6.88
N GLU A 291 -7.32 -40.41 7.17
CA GLU A 291 -6.70 -41.59 7.80
C GLU A 291 -5.90 -42.45 6.80
N GLU A 292 -5.23 -41.87 5.81
CA GLU A 292 -4.42 -42.67 4.89
C GLU A 292 -2.94 -42.67 5.28
N LEU A 293 -2.58 -43.72 6.03
CA LEU A 293 -1.20 -44.13 6.27
C LEU A 293 -0.51 -44.47 4.95
N GLY A 294 0.68 -43.90 4.76
CA GLY A 294 1.49 -44.02 3.56
C GLY A 294 1.74 -45.46 3.10
N VAL A 295 1.57 -45.67 1.80
CA VAL A 295 2.05 -46.86 1.10
C VAL A 295 3.56 -46.70 0.89
N ARG A 296 4.35 -47.55 1.56
CA ARG A 296 5.75 -47.79 1.19
C ARG A 296 5.76 -48.63 -0.08
N ASN A 297 6.47 -48.16 -1.11
CA ASN A 297 6.87 -49.03 -2.21
C ASN A 297 7.94 -50.00 -1.70
N GLU A 298 7.66 -51.30 -1.82
CA GLU A 298 8.67 -52.36 -1.79
C GLU A 298 8.68 -53.05 -3.16
N GLU A 299 9.91 -53.22 -3.67
CA GLU A 299 10.39 -53.98 -4.84
C GLU A 299 10.09 -53.45 -6.26
#